data_AF-A0A9W6KZR3-F1
#
_entry.id   AF-A0A9W6KZR3-F1
#
_cell.length_a   1.000
_cell.length_b   1.000
_cell.length_c   1.000
_cell.angle_alpha   90.00
_cell.angle_beta   90.00
_cell.angle_gamma   90.00
#
_symmetry.space_group_name_H-M   'P 1'
#
loop_
_entity.id
_entity.type
_entity.pdbx_description
1 polymer ?
#
loop_
_entity_poly.entity_id
_entity_poly.type
_entity_poly.pdbx_seq_one_letter_code
_entity_poly.pdbx_strand_id
1 'polypeptide(L)'
;MLGLILYAAWWVEWIPRPVLWAVYIPAIPLAVSFCVASYFLKSHPGFPTGGSIWQDREYKLEGDIELDLARLRDDRKHLIASFDTPFKVRRVAYKEDAFADIDRLRADGGRYRNVSNFLQGILIIGSLAATGIAGIIGEYPFLRWVTLGLTFAVGISSGFTGYFKYKERSFYLQQTADAIENEWEAVEVGVGRYKQFGDNEELALAEFVEEIHRLKSEQKKRQQNLEQPPDERAVAE
;
A
#
# COMPACT_ATOMS: atom_id res chain seq x y z
N MET A 1 15.51 -11.57 11.15
CA MET A 1 14.67 -12.36 12.08
C MET A 1 14.83 -13.87 11.83
N LEU A 2 14.43 -14.40 10.66
CA LEU A 2 14.52 -15.85 10.35
C LEU A 2 15.94 -16.45 10.47
N GLY A 3 16.97 -15.73 10.01
CA GLY A 3 18.37 -16.17 10.14
C GLY A 3 18.90 -16.24 11.58
N LEU A 4 18.40 -15.38 12.49
CA LEU A 4 18.77 -15.40 13.90
C LEU A 4 18.15 -16.62 14.62
N ILE A 5 16.94 -17.01 14.23
CA ILE A 5 16.25 -18.18 14.74
C ILE A 5 16.95 -19.47 14.28
N LEU A 6 17.38 -19.53 13.02
CA LEU A 6 18.18 -20.64 12.50
C LEU A 6 19.53 -20.73 13.24
N TYR A 7 20.27 -19.62 13.34
CA TYR A 7 21.55 -19.57 14.05
C TYR A 7 21.43 -20.00 15.53
N ALA A 8 20.38 -19.58 16.23
CA ALA A 8 20.10 -20.03 17.59
C ALA A 8 19.78 -21.53 17.67
N ALA A 9 19.09 -22.09 16.67
CA ALA A 9 18.79 -23.53 16.60
C ALA A 9 20.03 -24.39 16.28
N TRP A 10 21.07 -23.82 15.64
CA TRP A 10 22.34 -24.50 15.39
C TRP A 10 23.14 -24.77 16.68
N TRP A 11 22.96 -23.94 17.71
CA TRP A 11 23.70 -24.02 18.97
C TRP A 11 23.07 -24.97 20.00
N VAL A 12 21.94 -25.62 19.66
CA VAL A 12 21.22 -26.54 20.54
C VAL A 12 21.70 -27.98 20.30
N GLU A 13 22.58 -28.47 21.17
CA GLU A 13 23.24 -29.79 21.07
C GLU A 13 22.28 -31.00 21.18
N TRP A 14 21.00 -30.79 21.52
CA TRP A 14 20.02 -31.87 21.72
C TRP A 14 19.30 -32.31 20.43
N ILE A 15 19.63 -31.70 19.28
CA ILE A 15 18.97 -32.00 18.00
C ILE A 15 19.83 -32.99 17.20
N PRO A 16 19.29 -34.18 16.82
CA PRO A 16 20.02 -35.11 15.98
C PRO A 16 20.32 -34.48 14.62
N ARG A 17 21.59 -34.54 14.20
CA ARG A 17 22.09 -33.94 12.95
C ARG A 17 21.22 -34.21 11.70
N PRO A 18 20.66 -35.42 11.44
CA PRO A 18 19.82 -35.63 10.25
C PRO A 18 18.55 -34.75 10.22
N VAL A 19 17.98 -34.40 11.38
CA VAL A 19 16.80 -33.52 11.47
C VAL A 19 17.18 -32.06 11.23
N LEU A 20 18.36 -31.65 11.70
CA LEU A 20 18.96 -30.35 11.40
C LEU A 20 19.11 -30.18 9.88
N TRP A 21 19.65 -31.16 9.17
CA TRP A 21 19.75 -31.11 7.70
C TRP A 21 18.38 -31.06 7.02
N ALA A 22 17.39 -31.85 7.45
CA ALA A 22 16.05 -31.86 6.85
C ALA A 22 15.31 -30.51 6.96
N VAL A 23 15.54 -29.76 8.05
CA VAL A 23 14.96 -28.42 8.24
C VAL A 23 15.77 -27.34 7.52
N TYR A 24 17.10 -27.44 7.52
CA TYR A 24 17.97 -26.44 6.88
C TYR A 24 17.96 -26.49 5.36
N ILE A 25 17.85 -27.67 4.74
CA ILE A 25 17.85 -27.84 3.28
C ILE A 25 16.75 -26.99 2.59
N PRO A 26 15.49 -26.94 3.06
CA PRO A 26 14.49 -26.03 2.51
C PRO A 26 14.55 -24.61 3.10
N ALA A 27 14.98 -24.44 4.35
CA ALA A 27 14.97 -23.14 5.01
C ALA A 27 16.07 -22.18 4.51
N ILE A 28 17.25 -22.70 4.16
CA ILE A 28 18.35 -21.91 3.58
C ILE A 28 17.94 -21.25 2.26
N PRO A 29 17.47 -21.98 1.22
CA PRO A 29 17.08 -21.34 -0.04
C PRO A 29 15.88 -20.41 0.12
N LEU A 30 14.97 -20.68 1.05
CA LEU A 30 13.87 -19.76 1.37
C LEU A 30 14.37 -18.47 2.02
N ALA A 31 15.29 -18.57 2.98
CA ALA A 31 15.89 -17.41 3.64
C ALA A 31 16.79 -16.60 2.68
N VAL A 32 17.57 -17.28 1.84
CA VAL A 32 18.38 -16.67 0.79
C VAL A 32 17.48 -16.00 -0.24
N SER A 33 16.39 -16.65 -0.67
CA SER A 33 15.39 -16.05 -1.56
C SER A 33 14.76 -14.80 -0.95
N PHE A 34 14.38 -14.83 0.33
CA PHE A 34 13.87 -13.65 1.04
C PHE A 34 14.91 -12.55 1.20
N CYS A 35 16.17 -12.89 1.49
CA CYS A 35 17.27 -11.91 1.59
C CYS A 35 17.63 -11.32 0.23
N VAL A 36 17.65 -12.12 -0.83
CA VAL A 36 17.89 -11.67 -2.21
C VAL A 36 16.73 -10.83 -2.69
N ALA A 37 15.48 -11.24 -2.47
CA ALA A 37 14.30 -10.44 -2.79
C ALA A 37 14.30 -9.13 -2.00
N SER A 38 14.58 -9.17 -0.69
CA SER A 38 14.66 -7.96 0.14
C SER A 38 15.81 -7.04 -0.29
N TYR A 39 16.97 -7.60 -0.65
CA TYR A 39 18.11 -6.84 -1.18
C TYR A 39 17.80 -6.27 -2.57
N PHE A 40 17.12 -7.02 -3.43
CA PHE A 40 16.73 -6.59 -4.77
C PHE A 40 15.68 -5.47 -4.71
N LEU A 41 14.66 -5.61 -3.86
CA LEU A 41 13.67 -4.57 -3.55
C LEU A 41 14.31 -3.32 -2.91
N LYS A 42 15.34 -3.48 -2.08
CA LYS A 42 16.05 -2.37 -1.44
C LYS A 42 17.08 -1.70 -2.34
N SER A 43 17.65 -2.42 -3.30
CA SER A 43 18.70 -1.92 -4.21
C SER A 43 18.13 -1.28 -5.48
N HIS A 44 16.86 -1.56 -5.82
CA HIS A 44 16.16 -0.91 -6.92
C HIS A 44 14.84 -0.25 -6.47
N PRO A 45 14.87 0.72 -5.52
CA PRO A 45 13.70 1.53 -5.23
C PRO A 45 13.57 2.61 -6.33
N GLY A 46 12.75 2.35 -7.34
CA GLY A 46 12.35 3.37 -8.31
C GLY A 46 12.43 2.97 -9.79
N PHE A 47 11.60 3.64 -10.58
CA PHE A 47 11.48 3.48 -12.02
C PHE A 47 12.70 4.10 -12.75
N PRO A 48 13.25 3.47 -13.80
CA PRO A 48 14.35 4.05 -14.57
C PRO A 48 13.88 5.30 -15.32
N THR A 49 14.32 6.47 -14.88
CA THR A 49 14.24 7.70 -15.67
C THR A 49 15.22 7.59 -16.84
N GLY A 50 14.70 7.83 -18.05
CA GLY A 50 15.34 7.50 -19.31
C GLY A 50 16.80 7.94 -19.46
N GLY A 51 17.56 7.10 -20.16
CA GLY A 51 18.92 7.36 -20.61
C GLY A 51 19.26 6.41 -21.77
N SER A 52 19.91 6.94 -22.81
CA SER A 52 20.41 6.13 -23.92
C SER A 52 21.46 5.11 -23.43
N ILE A 53 21.67 4.03 -24.19
CA ILE A 53 22.54 2.88 -23.85
C ILE A 53 23.97 3.27 -23.42
N TRP A 54 24.41 4.50 -23.70
CA TRP A 54 25.77 4.98 -23.54
C TRP A 54 25.99 6.03 -22.44
N GLN A 55 24.97 6.38 -21.65
CA GLN A 55 25.09 7.38 -20.57
C GLN A 55 24.89 6.74 -19.19
N ASP A 56 25.73 7.16 -18.25
CA ASP A 56 25.69 6.73 -16.85
C ASP A 56 24.28 6.96 -16.28
N ARG A 57 23.63 5.89 -15.81
CA ARG A 57 22.26 5.95 -15.31
C ARG A 57 22.30 6.49 -13.89
N GLU A 58 21.98 7.77 -13.75
CA GLU A 58 21.86 8.38 -12.44
C GLU A 58 20.54 7.93 -11.80
N TYR A 59 20.63 6.98 -10.87
CA TYR A 59 19.49 6.54 -10.06
C TYR A 59 19.20 7.60 -9.01
N LYS A 60 18.28 8.53 -9.29
CA LYS A 60 17.72 9.38 -8.24
C LYS A 60 16.87 8.50 -7.31
N LEU A 61 17.14 8.57 -6.00
CA LEU A 61 16.27 7.91 -5.03
C LEU A 61 14.86 8.50 -5.13
N GLU A 62 13.83 7.66 -4.95
CA GLU A 62 12.43 8.08 -4.93
C GLU A 62 12.19 9.28 -3.98
N GLY A 63 12.85 9.26 -2.82
CA GLY A 63 12.78 10.35 -1.85
C GLY A 63 13.33 11.69 -2.37
N ASP A 64 14.37 11.68 -3.20
CA ASP A 64 14.93 12.91 -3.77
C ASP A 64 14.02 13.48 -4.87
N ILE A 65 13.39 12.60 -5.67
CA ILE A 65 12.41 13.01 -6.68
C ILE A 65 11.15 13.57 -6.01
N GLU A 66 10.66 12.92 -4.96
CA GLU A 66 9.53 13.41 -4.17
C GLU A 66 9.85 14.76 -3.51
N LEU A 67 11.07 14.93 -2.98
CA LEU A 67 11.51 16.18 -2.37
C LEU A 67 11.61 17.31 -3.40
N ASP A 68 12.19 17.04 -4.58
CA ASP A 68 12.27 18.00 -5.68
C ASP A 68 10.86 18.37 -6.18
N LEU A 69 9.96 17.39 -6.31
CA LEU A 69 8.57 17.62 -6.70
C LEU A 69 7.82 18.46 -5.64
N ALA A 70 8.03 18.16 -4.36
CA ALA A 70 7.44 18.92 -3.26
C ALA A 70 7.94 20.37 -3.25
N ARG A 71 9.25 20.60 -3.44
CA ARG A 71 9.82 21.94 -3.61
C ARG A 71 9.18 22.70 -4.77
N LEU A 72 9.13 22.09 -5.95
CA LEU A 72 8.53 22.73 -7.13
C LEU A 72 7.05 23.08 -6.92
N ARG A 73 6.31 22.26 -6.17
CA ARG A 73 4.91 22.54 -5.79
C ARG A 73 4.81 23.70 -4.79
N ASP A 74 5.69 23.77 -3.80
CA ASP A 74 5.70 24.86 -2.83
C ASP A 74 6.13 26.19 -3.47
N ASP A 75 7.12 26.17 -4.35
CA ASP A 75 7.52 27.34 -5.14
C ASP A 75 6.37 27.81 -6.03
N ARG A 76 5.66 26.89 -6.70
CA ARG A 76 4.45 27.20 -7.47
C ARG A 76 3.39 27.85 -6.59
N LYS A 77 3.10 27.30 -5.40
CA LYS A 77 2.12 27.86 -4.46
C LYS A 77 2.53 29.25 -3.98
N HIS A 78 3.81 29.45 -3.65
CA HIS A 78 4.33 30.74 -3.23
C HIS A 78 4.21 31.78 -4.34
N LEU A 79 4.54 31.41 -5.59
CA LEU A 79 4.37 32.28 -6.75
C LEU A 79 2.90 32.64 -6.95
N ILE A 80 1.99 31.66 -6.95
CA ILE A 80 0.54 31.89 -7.09
C ILE A 80 -0.02 32.77 -5.96
N ALA A 81 0.48 32.63 -4.73
CA ALA A 81 0.06 33.44 -3.59
C ALA A 81 0.63 34.87 -3.63
N SER A 82 1.84 35.05 -4.19
CA SER A 82 2.51 36.36 -4.28
C SER A 82 1.93 37.27 -5.36
N PHE A 83 1.33 36.69 -6.40
CA PHE A 83 0.57 37.43 -7.41
C PHE A 83 -0.92 37.43 -7.05
N ASP A 84 -1.62 38.56 -7.14
CA ASP A 84 -3.09 38.62 -7.07
C ASP A 84 -3.68 37.97 -8.34
N THR A 85 -3.50 36.65 -8.42
CA THR A 85 -3.87 35.86 -9.57
C THR A 85 -5.39 35.83 -9.66
N PRO A 86 -5.98 36.02 -10.86
CA PRO A 86 -7.42 35.89 -11.04
C PRO A 86 -7.88 34.51 -10.56
N PHE A 87 -9.07 34.44 -9.93
CA PHE A 87 -9.65 33.18 -9.42
C PHE A 87 -9.64 32.03 -10.46
N LYS A 88 -9.75 32.37 -11.75
CA LYS A 88 -9.65 31.42 -12.87
C LYS A 88 -8.32 30.64 -12.88
N VAL A 89 -7.18 31.31 -12.69
CA VAL A 89 -5.86 30.67 -12.72
C VAL A 89 -5.68 29.70 -11.55
N ARG A 90 -6.20 30.06 -10.36
CA ARG A 90 -6.18 29.16 -9.19
C ARG A 90 -7.00 27.90 -9.40
N ARG A 91 -8.18 28.00 -10.03
CA ARG A 91 -9.04 26.83 -10.31
C ARG A 91 -8.44 25.90 -11.36
N VAL A 92 -7.79 26.44 -12.39
CA VAL A 92 -7.08 25.64 -13.40
C VAL A 92 -5.87 24.92 -12.78
N ALA A 93 -5.09 25.60 -11.95
CA ALA A 93 -4.00 24.95 -11.20
C ALA A 93 -4.52 23.83 -10.29
N TYR A 94 -5.69 24.00 -9.68
CA TYR A 94 -6.32 22.96 -8.86
C TYR A 94 -6.78 21.75 -9.69
N LYS A 95 -7.20 21.95 -10.95
CA LYS A 95 -7.50 20.86 -11.90
C LYS A 95 -6.26 20.02 -12.19
N GLU A 96 -5.08 20.63 -12.32
CA GLU A 96 -3.82 19.89 -12.48
C GLU A 96 -3.43 19.12 -11.20
N ASP A 97 -3.59 19.75 -10.03
CA ASP A 97 -3.27 19.09 -8.75
C ASP A 97 -4.18 17.89 -8.47
N ALA A 98 -5.43 17.90 -8.96
CA ALA A 98 -6.35 16.78 -8.82
C ALA A 98 -5.81 15.47 -9.42
N PHE A 99 -5.06 15.52 -10.53
CA PHE A 99 -4.42 14.33 -11.11
C PHE A 99 -3.39 13.71 -10.18
N ALA A 100 -2.56 14.54 -9.56
CA ALA A 100 -1.57 14.06 -8.62
C ALA A 100 -2.22 13.40 -7.40
N ASP A 101 -3.38 13.87 -6.98
CA ASP A 101 -4.15 13.26 -5.90
C ASP A 101 -4.71 11.89 -6.31
N ILE A 102 -5.17 11.71 -7.56
CA ILE A 102 -5.61 10.39 -8.08
C ILE A 102 -4.47 9.38 -8.01
N ASP A 103 -3.29 9.74 -8.52
CA ASP A 103 -2.12 8.85 -8.53
C ASP A 103 -1.69 8.44 -7.12
N ARG A 104 -1.69 9.41 -6.19
CA ARG A 104 -1.39 9.15 -4.78
C ARG A 104 -2.41 8.20 -4.16
N LEU A 105 -3.71 8.43 -4.37
CA LEU A 105 -4.77 7.57 -3.86
C LEU A 105 -4.66 6.14 -4.42
N ARG A 106 -4.31 6.00 -5.71
CA ARG A 106 -4.08 4.69 -6.36
C ARG A 106 -2.84 3.99 -5.79
N ALA A 107 -1.74 4.69 -5.60
CA ALA A 107 -0.52 4.15 -5.01
C ALA A 107 -0.73 3.68 -3.57
N ASP A 108 -1.38 4.51 -2.75
CA ASP A 108 -1.74 4.18 -1.38
C ASP A 108 -2.66 2.94 -1.34
N GLY A 109 -3.70 2.92 -2.20
CA GLY A 109 -4.58 1.76 -2.35
C GLY A 109 -3.82 0.48 -2.74
N GLY A 110 -2.89 0.57 -3.69
CA GLY A 110 -2.01 -0.53 -4.10
C GLY A 110 -1.19 -1.10 -2.94
N ARG A 111 -0.61 -0.24 -2.12
CA ARG A 111 0.17 -0.64 -0.94
C ARG A 111 -0.67 -1.42 0.06
N TYR A 112 -1.88 -0.97 0.37
CA TYR A 112 -2.80 -1.70 1.27
C TYR A 112 -3.21 -3.06 0.70
N ARG A 113 -3.42 -3.15 -0.62
CA ARG A 113 -3.75 -4.40 -1.29
C ARG A 113 -2.61 -5.42 -1.20
N ASN A 114 -1.36 -4.98 -1.39
CA ASN A 114 -0.19 -5.83 -1.28
C ASN A 114 -0.03 -6.42 0.12
N VAL A 115 -0.21 -5.60 1.17
CA VAL A 115 -0.19 -6.07 2.56
C VAL A 115 -1.31 -7.08 2.82
N SER A 116 -2.53 -6.79 2.37
CA SER A 116 -3.66 -7.71 2.50
C SER A 116 -3.38 -9.06 1.81
N ASN A 117 -2.88 -9.04 0.58
CA ASN A 117 -2.56 -10.25 -0.18
C ASN A 117 -1.45 -11.07 0.49
N PHE A 118 -0.45 -10.39 1.07
CA PHE A 118 0.62 -11.05 1.80
C PHE A 118 0.13 -11.77 3.06
N LEU A 119 -0.67 -11.09 3.90
CA LEU A 119 -1.25 -11.70 5.10
C LEU A 119 -2.17 -12.88 4.76
N GLN A 120 -2.95 -12.75 3.69
CA GLN A 120 -3.81 -13.82 3.20
C GLN A 120 -2.99 -15.02 2.68
N GLY A 121 -1.86 -14.77 2.03
CA GLY A 121 -0.91 -15.82 1.64
C GLY A 121 -0.37 -16.61 2.84
N ILE A 122 0.00 -15.92 3.92
CA ILE A 122 0.42 -16.55 5.18
C ILE A 122 -0.70 -17.44 5.75
N LEU A 123 -1.94 -16.97 5.73
CA LEU A 123 -3.08 -17.74 6.24
C LEU A 123 -3.31 -19.02 5.44
N ILE A 124 -3.30 -18.94 4.10
CA ILE A 124 -3.55 -20.10 3.23
C ILE A 124 -2.39 -21.10 3.35
N ILE A 125 -1.15 -20.64 3.17
CA ILE A 125 0.03 -21.52 3.21
C ILE A 125 0.20 -22.12 4.61
N GLY A 126 0.03 -21.31 5.66
CA GLY A 126 0.18 -21.74 7.03
C GLY A 126 -0.89 -22.76 7.46
N SER A 127 -2.14 -22.58 7.04
CA SER A 127 -3.21 -23.56 7.35
C SER A 127 -3.03 -24.88 6.61
N LEU A 128 -2.64 -24.84 5.33
CA LEU A 128 -2.32 -26.04 4.55
C LEU A 128 -1.10 -26.78 5.11
N ALA A 129 -0.03 -26.06 5.44
CA ALA A 129 1.17 -26.65 6.02
C ALA A 129 0.90 -27.23 7.42
N ALA A 130 0.08 -26.57 8.25
CA ALA A 130 -0.30 -27.11 9.56
C ALA A 130 -1.07 -28.43 9.41
N THR A 131 -1.93 -28.53 8.41
CA THR A 131 -2.71 -29.73 8.09
C THR A 131 -1.79 -30.86 7.61
N GLY A 132 -0.84 -30.58 6.72
CA GLY A 132 0.14 -31.56 6.24
C GLY A 132 1.05 -32.08 7.35
N ILE A 133 1.54 -31.20 8.22
CA ILE A 133 2.39 -31.57 9.36
C ILE A 133 1.61 -32.37 10.40
N ALA A 134 0.34 -32.05 10.63
CA ALA A 134 -0.52 -32.80 11.55
C ALA A 134 -0.67 -34.28 11.13
N GLY A 135 -0.66 -34.57 9.82
CA GLY A 135 -0.76 -35.93 9.30
C GLY A 135 0.46 -36.82 9.62
N ILE A 136 1.65 -36.24 9.75
CA ILE A 136 2.92 -36.97 10.01
C ILE A 136 3.48 -36.70 11.42
N ILE A 137 2.70 -36.05 12.29
CA ILE A 137 3.15 -35.56 13.59
C ILE A 137 3.55 -36.69 14.56
N GLY A 138 3.06 -37.90 14.33
CA GLY A 138 3.36 -39.09 15.12
C GLY A 138 4.75 -39.68 14.88
N GLU A 139 5.33 -39.45 13.70
CA GLU A 139 6.63 -39.98 13.31
C GLU A 139 7.80 -39.16 13.88
N TYR A 140 7.60 -37.84 14.04
CA TYR A 140 8.65 -36.91 14.47
C TYR A 140 8.15 -35.99 15.59
N PRO A 141 8.54 -36.25 16.86
CA PRO A 141 8.08 -35.45 18.01
C PRO A 141 8.36 -33.95 17.92
N PHE A 142 9.42 -33.53 17.19
CA PHE A 142 9.75 -32.14 16.96
C PHE A 142 8.69 -31.38 16.14
N LEU A 143 7.94 -32.06 15.27
CA LEU A 143 6.90 -31.44 14.45
C LEU A 143 5.78 -30.81 15.28
N ARG A 144 5.58 -31.25 16.53
CA ARG A 144 4.61 -30.63 17.47
C ARG A 144 4.92 -29.16 17.72
N TRP A 145 6.20 -28.81 17.90
CA TRP A 145 6.64 -27.43 18.12
C TRP A 145 6.53 -26.60 16.84
N VAL A 146 6.79 -27.21 15.69
CA VAL A 146 6.61 -26.56 14.38
C VAL A 146 5.14 -26.24 14.12
N THR A 147 4.23 -27.19 14.37
CA THR A 147 2.79 -26.99 14.25
C THR A 147 2.31 -25.88 15.17
N LEU A 148 2.77 -25.85 16.42
CA LEU A 148 2.43 -24.79 17.37
C LEU A 148 2.90 -23.41 16.91
N GLY A 149 4.13 -23.30 16.38
CA GLY A 149 4.63 -22.03 15.82
C GLY A 149 3.84 -21.58 14.59
N LEU A 150 3.45 -22.53 13.73
CA LEU A 150 2.70 -22.25 12.52
C LEU A 150 1.26 -21.81 12.80
N THR A 151 0.55 -22.48 13.71
CA THR A 151 -0.81 -22.08 14.11
C THR A 151 -0.80 -20.73 14.83
N PHE A 152 0.22 -20.45 15.64
CA PHE A 152 0.40 -19.15 16.26
C PHE A 152 0.62 -18.04 15.22
N ALA A 153 1.47 -18.27 14.22
CA ALA A 153 1.69 -17.30 13.13
C ALA A 153 0.41 -17.05 12.29
N VAL A 154 -0.36 -18.10 12.01
CA VAL A 154 -1.68 -17.99 11.35
C VAL A 154 -2.65 -17.18 12.21
N GLY A 155 -2.70 -17.44 13.51
CA GLY A 155 -3.54 -16.70 14.46
C GLY A 155 -3.21 -15.21 14.51
N ILE A 156 -1.91 -14.86 14.60
CA ILE A 156 -1.45 -13.46 14.52
C ILE A 156 -1.87 -12.83 13.18
N SER A 157 -1.56 -13.48 12.06
CA SER A 157 -1.91 -12.96 10.73
C SER A 157 -3.42 -12.71 10.58
N SER A 158 -4.24 -13.62 11.12
CA SER A 158 -5.70 -13.50 11.14
C SER A 158 -6.16 -12.27 11.95
N GLY A 159 -5.61 -12.09 13.15
CA GLY A 159 -5.89 -10.94 14.00
C GLY A 159 -5.52 -9.61 13.33
N PHE A 160 -4.34 -9.53 12.71
CA PHE A 160 -3.90 -8.34 12.00
C PHE A 160 -4.75 -8.04 10.75
N THR A 161 -5.14 -9.08 10.00
CA THR A 161 -6.01 -8.92 8.82
C THR A 161 -7.39 -8.39 9.21
N GLY A 162 -7.96 -8.90 10.31
CA GLY A 162 -9.25 -8.47 10.83
C GLY A 162 -9.23 -7.07 11.43
N TYR A 163 -8.18 -6.74 12.18
CA TYR A 163 -8.07 -5.45 12.88
C TYR A 163 -7.84 -4.27 11.93
N PHE A 164 -6.88 -4.38 11.02
CA PHE A 164 -6.47 -3.23 10.21
C PHE A 164 -7.29 -3.02 8.93
N LYS A 165 -8.21 -3.95 8.61
CA LYS A 165 -9.15 -3.85 7.48
C LYS A 165 -8.52 -3.31 6.19
N TYR A 166 -7.31 -3.78 5.87
CA TYR A 166 -6.50 -3.24 4.77
C TYR A 166 -7.23 -3.29 3.41
N LYS A 167 -8.04 -4.32 3.21
CA LYS A 167 -8.88 -4.48 2.01
C LYS A 167 -9.93 -3.38 1.88
N GLU A 168 -10.63 -3.04 2.96
CA GLU A 168 -11.65 -1.98 2.97
C GLU A 168 -11.01 -0.61 2.66
N ARG A 169 -9.85 -0.34 3.28
CA ARG A 169 -9.09 0.91 3.03
C ARG A 169 -8.60 1.03 1.59
N SER A 170 -8.04 -0.05 1.02
CA SER A 170 -7.64 -0.09 -0.40
C SER A 170 -8.84 0.19 -1.31
N PHE A 171 -9.99 -0.43 -1.02
CA PHE A 171 -11.17 -0.30 -1.86
C PHE A 171 -11.71 1.13 -1.86
N TYR A 172 -11.82 1.78 -0.69
CA TYR A 172 -12.29 3.16 -0.62
C TYR A 172 -11.34 4.16 -1.29
N LEU A 173 -10.03 3.96 -1.15
CA LEU A 173 -9.04 4.81 -1.83
C LEU A 173 -9.17 4.74 -3.35
N GLN A 174 -9.32 3.53 -3.89
CA GLN A 174 -9.56 3.35 -5.33
C GLN A 174 -10.90 3.93 -5.77
N GLN A 175 -11.97 3.69 -5.01
CA GLN A 175 -13.28 4.25 -5.31
C GLN A 175 -13.26 5.78 -5.35
N THR A 176 -12.54 6.43 -4.43
CA THR A 176 -12.38 7.89 -4.44
C THR A 176 -11.53 8.35 -5.62
N ALA A 177 -10.44 7.64 -5.94
CA ALA A 177 -9.61 7.96 -7.10
C ALA A 177 -10.42 7.90 -8.40
N ASP A 178 -11.18 6.83 -8.61
CA ASP A 178 -12.01 6.64 -9.81
C ASP A 178 -13.16 7.66 -9.86
N ALA A 179 -13.72 8.06 -8.70
CA ALA A 179 -14.73 9.12 -8.65
C ALA A 179 -14.16 10.49 -9.05
N ILE A 180 -12.95 10.84 -8.59
CA ILE A 180 -12.29 12.09 -8.95
C ILE A 180 -11.92 12.10 -10.44
N GLU A 181 -11.44 10.98 -10.98
CA GLU A 181 -11.12 10.83 -12.40
C GLU A 181 -12.37 11.02 -13.28
N ASN A 182 -13.49 10.40 -12.90
CA ASN A 182 -14.76 10.57 -13.61
C ASN A 182 -15.26 12.02 -13.59
N GLU A 183 -15.15 12.72 -12.46
CA GLU A 183 -15.52 14.15 -12.38
C GLU A 183 -14.60 15.03 -13.24
N TRP A 184 -13.32 14.68 -13.32
CA TRP A 184 -12.35 15.37 -14.15
C TRP A 184 -12.64 15.20 -15.65
N GLU A 185 -12.94 13.98 -16.09
CA GLU A 185 -13.35 13.71 -17.47
C GLU A 185 -14.69 14.40 -17.79
N ALA A 186 -15.63 14.39 -16.83
CA ALA A 186 -16.92 15.04 -17.01
C ALA A 186 -16.82 16.55 -17.20
N VAL A 187 -15.93 17.24 -16.46
CA VAL A 187 -15.72 18.69 -16.62
C VAL A 187 -14.96 19.02 -17.90
N GLU A 188 -14.03 18.16 -18.34
CA GLU A 188 -13.27 18.39 -19.58
C GLU A 188 -14.12 18.18 -20.84
N VAL A 189 -14.93 17.12 -20.87
CA VAL A 189 -15.82 16.83 -22.01
C VAL A 189 -17.10 17.67 -21.94
N GLY A 190 -17.39 18.31 -20.81
CA GLY A 190 -18.59 19.13 -20.61
C GLY A 190 -19.88 18.30 -20.56
N VAL A 191 -19.81 17.10 -19.99
CA VAL A 191 -20.93 16.13 -19.92
C VAL A 191 -21.52 16.05 -18.52
N GLY A 192 -22.68 15.40 -18.41
CA GLY A 192 -23.37 15.23 -17.13
C GLY A 192 -23.78 16.57 -16.51
N ARG A 193 -23.37 16.80 -15.26
CA ARG A 193 -23.72 17.99 -14.46
C ARG A 193 -23.07 19.27 -15.00
N TYR A 194 -21.98 19.15 -15.76
CA TYR A 194 -21.25 20.30 -16.31
C TYR A 194 -21.85 20.84 -17.61
N LYS A 195 -22.71 20.08 -18.28
CA LYS A 195 -23.41 20.49 -19.50
C LYS A 195 -24.26 21.75 -19.31
N GLN A 196 -24.78 21.96 -18.10
CA GLN A 196 -25.63 23.11 -17.77
C GLN A 196 -24.89 24.46 -17.82
N PHE A 197 -23.55 24.43 -17.77
CA PHE A 197 -22.74 25.64 -17.78
C PHE A 197 -22.34 26.09 -19.19
N GLY A 198 -22.52 25.24 -20.22
CA GLY A 198 -22.22 25.58 -21.61
C GLY A 198 -20.78 26.11 -21.77
N ASP A 199 -20.63 27.30 -22.35
CA ASP A 199 -19.33 27.96 -22.54
C ASP A 199 -18.80 28.65 -21.26
N ASN A 200 -19.57 28.64 -20.16
CA ASN A 200 -19.15 29.25 -18.90
C ASN A 200 -18.23 28.31 -18.10
N GLU A 201 -17.01 28.18 -18.62
CA GLU A 201 -15.92 27.36 -18.06
C GLU A 201 -15.64 27.70 -16.59
N GLU A 202 -15.80 28.96 -16.18
CA GLU A 202 -15.50 29.40 -14.83
C GLU A 202 -16.45 28.80 -13.77
N LEU A 203 -17.75 28.72 -14.10
CA LEU A 203 -18.73 28.08 -13.23
C LEU A 203 -18.57 26.57 -13.21
N ALA A 204 -18.25 25.95 -14.35
CA ALA A 204 -17.97 24.52 -14.44
C ALA A 204 -16.76 24.13 -13.57
N LEU A 205 -15.68 24.92 -13.63
CA LEU A 205 -14.50 24.75 -12.76
C LEU A 205 -14.82 24.98 -11.28
N ALA A 206 -15.70 25.92 -10.95
CA ALA A 206 -16.11 26.16 -9.56
C ALA A 206 -16.82 24.93 -8.97
N GLU A 207 -17.81 24.41 -9.70
CA GLU A 207 -18.58 23.22 -9.33
C GLU A 207 -17.67 21.99 -9.18
N PHE A 208 -16.73 21.82 -10.11
CA PHE A 208 -15.76 20.73 -10.07
C PHE A 208 -14.87 20.77 -8.82
N VAL A 209 -14.37 21.96 -8.46
CA VAL A 209 -13.55 22.14 -7.25
C VAL A 209 -14.36 21.80 -6.00
N GLU A 210 -15.61 22.26 -5.92
CA GLU A 210 -16.50 21.95 -4.80
C GLU A 210 -16.76 20.44 -4.67
N GLU A 211 -17.00 19.76 -5.79
CA GLU A 211 -17.22 18.32 -5.83
C GLU A 211 -15.99 17.53 -5.38
N ILE A 212 -14.79 17.92 -5.83
CA ILE A 212 -13.54 17.30 -5.33
C ILE A 212 -13.39 17.49 -3.82
N HIS A 213 -13.69 18.67 -3.29
CA HIS A 213 -13.66 18.89 -1.84
C HIS A 213 -14.66 18.00 -1.10
N ARG A 214 -15.86 17.80 -1.66
CA ARG A 214 -16.86 16.87 -1.13
C ARG A 214 -16.32 15.45 -1.09
N LEU A 215 -15.79 14.92 -2.21
CA LEU A 215 -15.23 13.58 -2.32
C LEU A 215 -14.07 13.35 -1.32
N LYS A 216 -13.17 14.32 -1.19
CA LYS A 216 -12.06 14.25 -0.21
C LYS A 216 -12.59 14.24 1.23
N SER A 217 -13.60 15.06 1.53
CA SER A 217 -14.20 15.09 2.87
C SER A 217 -14.90 13.77 3.22
N GLU A 218 -15.59 13.15 2.27
CA GLU A 218 -16.22 11.85 2.44
C GLU A 218 -15.20 10.75 2.63
N GLN A 219 -14.14 10.74 1.81
CA GLN A 219 -13.03 9.81 1.95
C GLN A 219 -12.41 9.91 3.34
N LYS A 220 -12.15 11.13 3.83
CA LYS A 220 -11.61 11.35 5.19
C LYS A 220 -12.53 10.80 6.27
N LYS A 221 -13.84 11.02 6.16
CA LYS A 221 -14.84 10.45 7.09
C LYS A 221 -14.83 8.91 7.05
N ARG A 222 -14.75 8.30 5.86
CA ARG A 222 -14.67 6.83 5.72
C ARG A 222 -13.40 6.27 6.36
N GLN A 223 -12.26 6.96 6.23
CA GLN A 223 -11.02 6.57 6.92
C GLN A 223 -11.13 6.70 8.43
N GLN A 224 -11.70 7.79 8.94
CA GLN A 224 -11.92 7.97 10.38
C GLN A 224 -12.83 6.88 10.95
N ASN A 225 -13.91 6.54 10.23
CA ASN A 225 -14.79 5.45 10.63
C ASN A 225 -14.05 4.10 10.66
N LEU A 226 -13.11 3.86 9.75
CA LEU A 226 -12.30 2.64 9.74
C LEU A 226 -11.28 2.59 10.89
N GLU A 227 -10.84 3.74 11.39
CA GLU A 227 -9.88 3.84 12.51
C GLU A 227 -10.54 3.71 13.88
N GLN A 228 -11.85 3.96 13.99
CA GLN A 228 -12.58 3.82 15.24
C GLN A 228 -12.69 2.34 15.68
N PRO A 229 -12.32 2.01 16.93
CA PRO A 229 -12.47 0.66 17.47
C PRO A 229 -13.92 0.18 17.42
N PRO A 230 -14.17 -1.12 17.22
CA PRO A 230 -15.53 -1.70 17.25
C PRO A 230 -16.27 -1.43 18.57
N ASP A 231 -15.56 -1.34 19.69
CA ASP A 231 -16.14 -1.19 21.03
C ASP A 231 -16.81 0.16 21.26
N GLU A 232 -16.44 1.24 20.56
CA GLU A 232 -17.09 2.54 20.73
C GLU A 232 -18.46 2.63 20.03
N ARG A 233 -18.74 1.73 19.07
CA ARG A 233 -20.02 1.69 18.35
C ARG A 233 -21.12 0.97 19.13
N ALA A 234 -20.76 0.04 20.00
CA ALA A 234 -21.71 -0.74 20.80
C ALA A 234 -22.15 -0.03 22.10
N VAL A 235 -21.48 1.06 22.48
CA VAL A 235 -21.78 1.83 23.71
C VAL A 235 -22.57 3.12 23.41
N ALA A 236 -22.79 3.43 22.12
CA ALA A 236 -23.54 4.60 21.65
C ALA A 236 -24.99 4.30 21.23
N GLU A 237 -25.46 3.04 21.41
CA GLU A 237 -26.87 2.63 21.34
C GLU A 237 -27.40 2.31 22.74
#